data_AF-A0A1G6VDB5-F1
#
_entry.id   AF-A0A1G6VDB5-F1
#
_cell.length_a   1.000
_cell.length_b   1.000
_cell.length_c   1.000
_cell.angle_alpha   90.00
_cell.angle_beta   90.00
_cell.angle_gamma   90.00
#
_symmetry.space_group_name_H-M   'P 1'
#
loop_
_entity.id
_entity.type
_entity.pdbx_description
1 polymer ?
#
loop_
_entity_poly.entity_id
_entity_poly.type
_entity_poly.pdbx_seq_one_letter_code
_entity_poly.pdbx_strand_id
1 'polypeptide(L)'
;MGAVPMMSEWGATDNVRAIELDAAAADDALMGWTHWAYKQWRDPTTADDAQGLFRDDRDLRSVKRDKVRQLVRTYAQRTAGTPLAMRFDSRTGAFRFRYRPDRRITAPTQVFVSPLHYPHGYDVRVSGGRVVKRDGRLLSIRATGRKVVRIRIVDRSENRERTAGGMR
;
A
#
# COMPACT_ATOMS: atom_id res chain seq x y z
N MET A 1 -15.08 -19.08 -12.71
CA MET A 1 -15.87 -17.83 -12.66
C MET A 1 -14.93 -16.66 -12.95
N GLY A 2 -15.23 -15.79 -13.91
CA GLY A 2 -14.40 -14.64 -14.29
C GLY A 2 -14.68 -13.38 -13.44
N ALA A 3 -15.02 -13.54 -12.17
CA ALA A 3 -15.35 -12.43 -11.27
C ALA A 3 -14.08 -11.78 -10.70
N VAL A 4 -14.15 -10.49 -10.40
CA VAL A 4 -13.07 -9.75 -9.72
C VAL A 4 -13.24 -9.95 -8.21
N PRO A 5 -12.23 -10.46 -7.50
CA PRO A 5 -12.34 -10.71 -6.06
C PRO A 5 -12.24 -9.40 -5.26
N MET A 6 -12.95 -9.34 -4.14
CA MET A 6 -12.87 -8.28 -3.15
C MET A 6 -13.04 -8.89 -1.76
N MET A 7 -12.11 -8.61 -0.86
CA MET A 7 -12.20 -9.00 0.55
C MET A 7 -12.98 -7.94 1.31
N SER A 8 -14.30 -8.14 1.41
CA SER A 8 -15.24 -7.14 1.92
C SER A 8 -15.13 -6.90 3.42
N GLU A 9 -14.58 -7.85 4.18
CA GLU A 9 -14.46 -7.74 5.63
C GLU A 9 -13.30 -8.59 6.16
N TRP A 10 -12.48 -8.01 7.05
CA TRP A 10 -11.34 -8.64 7.71
C TRP A 10 -10.74 -7.66 8.75
N GLY A 11 -9.83 -8.12 9.60
CA GLY A 11 -9.04 -7.24 10.48
C GLY A 11 -9.66 -6.89 11.83
N ALA A 12 -10.73 -7.60 12.23
CA ALA A 12 -11.41 -7.51 13.51
C ALA A 12 -10.54 -8.03 14.69
N THR A 13 -9.35 -7.46 14.87
CA THR A 13 -8.35 -7.88 15.86
C THR A 13 -7.35 -6.75 16.13
N ASP A 14 -6.72 -6.73 17.29
CA ASP A 14 -5.55 -5.87 17.56
C ASP A 14 -4.21 -6.59 17.28
N ASN A 15 -4.25 -7.84 16.82
CA ASN A 15 -3.05 -8.54 16.38
C ASN A 15 -2.53 -7.97 15.05
N VAL A 16 -1.55 -7.06 15.14
CA VAL A 16 -0.95 -6.40 13.98
C VAL A 16 -0.30 -7.35 13.00
N ARG A 17 0.16 -8.53 13.45
CA ARG A 17 0.73 -9.55 12.56
C ARG A 17 -0.34 -10.22 11.71
N ALA A 18 -1.51 -10.50 12.28
CA ALA A 18 -2.64 -11.02 11.51
C ALA A 18 -3.05 -10.01 10.41
N ILE A 19 -3.13 -8.72 10.77
CA ILE A 19 -3.47 -7.66 9.81
C ILE A 19 -2.42 -7.54 8.69
N GLU A 20 -1.14 -7.65 9.03
CA GLU A 20 -0.06 -7.66 8.04
C GLU A 20 -0.21 -8.82 7.05
N LEU A 21 -0.50 -10.03 7.55
CA LEU A 21 -0.65 -11.24 6.75
C LEU A 21 -1.84 -11.17 5.79
N ASP A 22 -3.00 -10.74 6.28
CA ASP A 22 -4.21 -10.62 5.45
C ASP A 22 -4.05 -9.55 4.36
N ALA A 23 -3.46 -8.41 4.70
CA ALA A 23 -3.15 -7.37 3.71
C ALA A 23 -2.15 -7.86 2.65
N ALA A 24 -1.16 -8.66 3.05
CA ALA A 24 -0.20 -9.25 2.12
C ALA A 24 -0.86 -10.30 1.21
N ALA A 25 -1.77 -11.13 1.74
CA ALA A 25 -2.53 -12.09 0.94
C ALA A 25 -3.39 -11.38 -0.12
N ALA A 26 -3.99 -10.24 0.23
CA ALA A 26 -4.72 -9.42 -0.74
C ALA A 26 -3.82 -8.81 -1.81
N ASP A 27 -2.62 -8.34 -1.44
CA ASP A 27 -1.62 -7.83 -2.40
C ASP A 27 -1.18 -8.94 -3.39
N ASP A 28 -0.93 -10.16 -2.90
CA ASP A 28 -0.53 -11.32 -3.71
C ASP A 28 -1.65 -11.75 -4.69
N ALA A 29 -2.91 -11.62 -4.27
CA ALA A 29 -4.09 -11.87 -5.10
C ALA A 29 -4.48 -10.68 -6.00
N LEU A 30 -3.79 -9.53 -5.90
CA LEU A 30 -4.18 -8.26 -6.55
C LEU A 30 -5.64 -7.87 -6.26
N MET A 31 -6.09 -8.17 -5.03
CA MET A 31 -7.46 -8.04 -4.56
C MET A 31 -7.66 -6.78 -3.73
N GLY A 32 -8.73 -6.04 -3.99
CA GLY A 32 -9.16 -4.92 -3.16
C GLY A 32 -9.80 -5.40 -1.85
N TRP A 33 -9.85 -4.52 -0.85
CA TRP A 33 -10.39 -4.87 0.45
C TRP A 33 -10.99 -3.69 1.22
N THR A 34 -11.84 -4.01 2.19
CA THR A 34 -12.42 -3.08 3.17
C THR A 34 -12.20 -3.64 4.58
N HIS A 35 -11.49 -2.88 5.43
CA HIS A 35 -11.14 -3.30 6.79
C HIS A 35 -12.32 -3.09 7.74
N TRP A 36 -12.58 -4.10 8.58
CA TRP A 36 -13.51 -4.02 9.69
C TRP A 36 -12.77 -3.80 11.01
N ALA A 37 -12.97 -2.67 11.70
CA ALA A 37 -13.86 -1.56 11.37
C ALA A 37 -13.16 -0.21 11.55
N TYR A 38 -13.72 0.83 10.93
CA TYR A 38 -13.22 2.19 11.13
C TYR A 38 -13.39 2.62 12.61
N LYS A 39 -14.53 2.31 13.21
CA LYS A 39 -14.92 2.59 14.60
C LYS A 39 -15.71 1.40 15.14
N GLN A 40 -15.76 1.24 16.45
CA GLN A 40 -16.43 0.11 17.12
C GLN A 40 -17.95 0.27 17.18
N TRP A 41 -18.42 1.44 17.57
CA TRP A 41 -19.82 1.82 17.77
C TRP A 41 -20.69 0.83 18.54
N ARG A 42 -20.09 0.00 19.41
CA ARG A 42 -20.78 -1.07 20.15
C ARG A 42 -21.51 -2.05 19.22
N ASP A 43 -20.83 -2.48 18.16
CA ASP A 43 -21.30 -3.54 17.28
C ASP A 43 -21.81 -4.76 18.09
N PRO A 44 -23.09 -5.13 17.96
CA PRO A 44 -23.69 -6.23 18.73
C PRO A 44 -23.21 -7.61 18.28
N THR A 45 -22.54 -7.72 17.12
CA THR A 45 -22.04 -8.99 16.57
C THR A 45 -20.57 -9.25 16.90
N THR A 46 -19.94 -8.31 17.59
CA THR A 46 -18.52 -8.32 17.89
C THR A 46 -18.18 -9.20 19.10
N ALA A 47 -17.06 -9.93 19.01
CA ALA A 47 -16.55 -10.76 20.10
C ALA A 47 -15.73 -9.97 21.14
N ASP A 48 -15.15 -8.81 20.78
CA ASP A 48 -14.27 -7.99 21.64
C ASP A 48 -14.15 -6.51 21.21
N ASP A 49 -13.53 -5.67 22.04
CA ASP A 49 -13.30 -4.25 21.70
C ASP A 49 -12.05 -4.03 20.81
N ALA A 50 -11.53 -5.06 20.14
CA ALA A 50 -10.28 -4.97 19.38
C ALA A 50 -10.46 -4.51 17.92
N GLN A 51 -11.61 -4.71 17.31
CA GLN A 51 -11.87 -4.48 15.88
C GLN A 51 -11.60 -3.07 15.32
N GLY A 52 -12.06 -2.02 16.00
CA GLY A 52 -11.98 -0.62 15.55
C GLY A 52 -10.57 -0.05 15.48
N LEU A 53 -10.42 1.07 14.75
CA LEU A 53 -9.15 1.80 14.65
C LEU A 53 -8.86 2.71 15.84
N PHE A 54 -9.83 2.92 16.73
CA PHE A 54 -9.74 3.85 17.86
C PHE A 54 -9.97 3.12 19.17
N ARG A 55 -9.35 3.59 20.26
CA ARG A 55 -9.66 3.12 21.62
C ARG A 55 -10.95 3.76 22.16
N ASP A 56 -11.26 4.97 21.68
CA ASP A 56 -12.51 5.68 21.90
C ASP A 56 -13.02 6.25 20.57
N ASP A 57 -14.21 5.83 20.14
CA ASP A 57 -14.83 6.26 18.88
C ASP A 57 -15.14 7.76 18.82
N ARG A 58 -15.14 8.45 19.96
CA ARG A 58 -15.36 9.90 20.05
C ARG A 58 -14.07 10.70 19.95
N ASP A 59 -12.92 10.09 20.20
CA ASP A 59 -11.62 10.76 20.17
C ASP A 59 -10.73 10.22 19.04
N LEU A 60 -10.58 11.01 17.97
CA LEU A 60 -9.70 10.67 16.85
C LEU A 60 -8.21 10.61 17.24
N ARG A 61 -7.81 11.18 18.39
CA ARG A 61 -6.43 11.09 18.90
C ARG A 61 -6.13 9.73 19.50
N SER A 62 -7.17 8.95 19.85
CA SER A 62 -7.08 7.61 20.42
C SER A 62 -6.76 6.51 19.40
N VAL A 63 -6.36 6.90 18.18
CA VAL A 63 -6.08 5.99 17.07
C VAL A 63 -5.02 4.95 17.43
N LYS A 64 -5.29 3.68 17.13
CA LYS A 64 -4.38 2.54 17.28
C LYS A 64 -3.30 2.61 16.21
N ARG A 65 -2.25 3.38 16.46
CA ARG A 65 -1.19 3.72 15.48
C ARG A 65 -0.55 2.51 14.82
N ASP A 66 -0.26 1.45 15.56
CA ASP A 66 0.39 0.26 15.02
C ASP A 66 -0.51 -0.49 14.03
N LYS A 67 -1.81 -0.54 14.30
CA LYS A 67 -2.84 -1.06 13.37
C LYS A 67 -2.91 -0.20 12.11
N VAL A 68 -3.03 1.12 12.27
CA VAL A 68 -3.07 2.06 11.13
C VAL A 68 -1.82 1.96 10.26
N ARG A 69 -0.66 1.72 10.86
CA ARG A 69 0.59 1.52 10.12
C ARG A 69 0.54 0.28 9.21
N GLN A 70 -0.24 -0.76 9.53
CA GLN A 70 -0.43 -1.90 8.62
C GLN A 70 -1.37 -1.58 7.45
N LEU A 71 -2.39 -0.75 7.69
CA LEU A 71 -3.47 -0.45 6.73
C LEU A 71 -3.13 0.69 5.76
N VAL A 72 -2.35 1.69 6.18
CA VAL A 72 -1.97 2.83 5.32
C VAL A 72 -0.74 2.46 4.48
N ARG A 73 -0.99 1.81 3.35
CA ARG A 73 0.04 1.20 2.49
C ARG A 73 0.33 2.03 1.25
N THR A 74 1.52 1.90 0.66
CA THR A 74 1.77 2.37 -0.71
C THR A 74 1.16 1.36 -1.68
N TYR A 75 0.33 1.80 -2.63
CA TYR A 75 -0.37 0.90 -3.54
C TYR A 75 -0.73 1.57 -4.88
N ALA A 76 -0.95 0.76 -5.91
CA ALA A 76 -1.38 1.23 -7.22
C ALA A 76 -2.90 1.46 -7.24
N GLN A 77 -3.33 2.72 -7.05
CA GLN A 77 -4.74 3.11 -7.09
C GLN A 77 -5.39 2.91 -8.46
N ARG A 78 -4.63 3.16 -9.53
CA ARG A 78 -5.08 3.02 -10.92
C ARG A 78 -3.94 2.50 -11.77
N THR A 79 -4.20 1.53 -12.65
CA THR A 79 -3.16 0.97 -13.52
C THR A 79 -3.55 1.14 -14.98
N ALA A 80 -2.67 1.78 -15.76
CA ALA A 80 -2.80 1.90 -17.21
C ALA A 80 -2.34 0.61 -17.92
N GLY A 81 -3.06 -0.49 -17.67
CA GLY A 81 -2.77 -1.82 -18.18
C GLY A 81 -3.16 -2.92 -17.20
N THR A 82 -2.53 -4.09 -17.31
CA THR A 82 -2.84 -5.26 -16.47
C THR A 82 -1.82 -5.37 -15.34
N PRO A 83 -2.23 -5.23 -14.06
CA PRO A 83 -1.39 -5.56 -12.91
C PRO A 83 -0.86 -7.00 -12.99
N LEU A 84 0.40 -7.22 -12.60
CA LEU A 84 1.02 -8.55 -12.65
C LEU A 84 1.50 -9.04 -11.27
N ALA A 85 1.93 -8.13 -10.41
CA ALA A 85 2.26 -8.41 -9.02
C ALA A 85 2.40 -7.09 -8.25
N MET A 86 1.97 -7.08 -6.99
CA MET A 86 2.13 -5.98 -6.05
C MET A 86 2.61 -6.55 -4.71
N ARG A 87 3.49 -5.81 -4.02
CA ARG A 87 3.89 -6.13 -2.65
C ARG A 87 4.26 -4.86 -1.91
N PHE A 88 3.80 -4.75 -0.67
CA PHE A 88 4.21 -3.72 0.27
C PHE A 88 4.69 -4.35 1.56
N ASP A 89 5.89 -3.96 2.01
CA ASP A 89 6.44 -4.33 3.31
C ASP A 89 6.13 -3.18 4.28
N SER A 90 5.19 -3.39 5.20
CA SER A 90 4.80 -2.34 6.15
C SER A 90 5.91 -2.00 7.14
N ARG A 91 6.79 -2.93 7.50
CA ARG A 91 7.91 -2.66 8.40
C ARG A 91 8.86 -1.62 7.82
N THR A 92 9.27 -1.79 6.57
CA THR A 92 10.28 -0.96 5.87
C THR A 92 9.70 0.14 4.99
N GLY A 93 8.43 0.03 4.59
CA GLY A 93 7.84 0.83 3.53
C GLY A 93 8.24 0.38 2.12
N ALA A 94 9.02 -0.69 1.95
CA ALA A 94 9.44 -1.12 0.61
C ALA A 94 8.23 -1.56 -0.24
N PHE A 95 8.01 -0.87 -1.35
CA PHE A 95 6.94 -1.14 -2.30
C PHE A 95 7.51 -1.63 -3.62
N ARG A 96 6.89 -2.67 -4.19
CA ARG A 96 7.19 -3.20 -5.52
C ARG A 96 5.90 -3.45 -6.28
N PHE A 97 5.86 -2.97 -7.50
CA PHE A 97 4.74 -3.19 -8.39
C PHE A 97 5.20 -3.39 -9.83
N ARG A 98 4.55 -4.30 -10.55
CA ARG A 98 4.76 -4.48 -11.99
C ARG A 98 3.45 -4.69 -12.74
N TYR A 99 3.38 -4.13 -13.94
CA TYR A 99 2.21 -4.25 -14.80
C TYR A 99 2.60 -4.31 -16.28
N ARG A 100 1.76 -4.96 -17.09
CA ARG A 100 1.85 -4.92 -18.55
C ARG A 100 1.08 -3.70 -19.05
N PRO A 101 1.72 -2.72 -19.71
CA PRO A 101 1.04 -1.50 -20.12
C PRO A 101 0.05 -1.73 -21.26
N ASP A 102 -1.11 -1.07 -21.22
CA ASP A 102 -2.03 -0.96 -22.36
C ASP A 102 -1.91 0.45 -22.97
N ARG A 103 -1.44 0.53 -24.21
CA ARG A 103 -1.16 1.80 -24.90
C ARG A 103 -2.43 2.54 -25.35
N ARG A 104 -3.59 1.90 -25.29
CA ARG A 104 -4.89 2.54 -25.55
C ARG A 104 -5.33 3.44 -24.40
N ILE A 105 -4.79 3.21 -23.19
CA ILE A 105 -5.08 4.01 -22.01
C ILE A 105 -4.16 5.23 -21.99
N THR A 106 -4.73 6.43 -22.13
CA THR A 106 -3.99 7.71 -22.16
C THR A 106 -3.73 8.29 -20.76
N ALA A 107 -4.55 7.89 -19.77
CA ALA A 107 -4.36 8.22 -18.37
C ALA A 107 -3.11 7.51 -17.80
N PRO A 108 -2.36 8.15 -16.89
CA PRO A 108 -1.22 7.50 -16.25
C PRO A 108 -1.66 6.45 -15.22
N THR A 109 -0.76 5.50 -14.93
CA THR A 109 -0.85 4.70 -13.70
C THR A 109 -0.67 5.65 -12.51
N GLN A 110 -1.51 5.50 -11.48
CA GLN A 110 -1.44 6.28 -10.25
C GLN A 110 -1.06 5.38 -9.07
N VAL A 111 0.00 5.77 -8.36
CA VAL A 111 0.48 5.08 -7.15
C VAL A 111 0.37 6.03 -5.97
N PHE A 112 -0.42 5.67 -4.97
CA PHE A 112 -0.44 6.36 -3.68
C PHE A 112 0.79 5.96 -2.87
N VAL A 113 1.42 6.94 -2.24
CA VAL A 113 2.64 6.81 -1.46
C VAL A 113 2.33 7.09 0.01
N SER A 114 2.44 6.07 0.85
CA SER A 114 2.05 6.16 2.26
C SER A 114 2.78 7.29 2.99
N PRO A 115 2.06 8.18 3.71
CA PRO A 115 2.71 9.23 4.50
C PRO A 115 3.41 8.71 5.76
N LEU A 116 3.06 7.51 6.22
CA LEU A 116 3.56 6.96 7.49
C LEU A 116 4.91 6.23 7.34
N HIS A 117 5.24 5.79 6.13
CA HIS A 117 6.35 4.87 5.89
C HIS A 117 7.58 5.53 5.29
N TYR A 118 7.48 6.81 4.91
CA TYR A 118 8.59 7.56 4.33
C TYR A 118 8.76 8.92 5.02
N PRO A 119 9.08 8.95 6.33
CA PRO A 119 9.18 10.19 7.11
C PRO A 119 10.28 11.12 6.59
N HIS A 120 11.32 10.58 5.95
CA HIS A 120 12.43 11.33 5.37
C HIS A 120 12.35 11.44 3.84
N GLY A 121 11.17 11.18 3.29
CA GLY A 121 10.95 11.06 1.85
C GLY A 121 11.37 9.69 1.31
N TYR A 122 11.16 9.50 0.01
CA TYR A 122 11.31 8.21 -0.64
C TYR A 122 12.13 8.32 -1.92
N ASP A 123 12.73 7.20 -2.31
CA ASP A 123 13.34 7.02 -3.61
C ASP A 123 12.43 6.14 -4.48
N VAL A 124 12.20 6.57 -5.72
CA VAL A 124 11.39 5.82 -6.70
C VAL A 124 12.24 5.47 -7.91
N ARG A 125 12.23 4.19 -8.28
CA ARG A 125 12.84 3.67 -9.51
C ARG A 125 11.77 3.08 -10.40
N VAL A 126 11.75 3.50 -11.66
CA VAL A 126 10.83 2.99 -12.68
C VAL A 126 11.63 2.45 -13.85
N SER A 127 11.35 1.22 -14.26
CA SER A 127 11.86 0.63 -15.51
C SER A 127 10.70 0.40 -16.46
N GLY A 128 10.91 0.57 -17.76
CA GLY A 128 9.84 0.48 -18.79
C GLY A 128 8.85 1.66 -18.76
N GLY A 129 9.08 2.67 -17.92
CA GLY A 129 8.25 3.85 -17.77
C GLY A 129 9.00 4.96 -17.06
N ARG A 130 8.31 6.08 -16.82
CA ARG A 130 8.84 7.25 -16.11
C ARG A 130 7.76 7.89 -15.23
N VAL A 131 8.19 8.49 -14.13
CA VAL A 131 7.33 9.38 -13.34
C VAL A 131 7.10 10.66 -14.15
N VAL A 132 5.85 11.05 -14.35
CA VAL A 132 5.48 12.25 -15.11
C VAL A 132 4.87 13.36 -14.24
N LYS A 133 4.36 13.00 -13.05
CA LYS A 133 3.86 13.97 -12.06
C LYS A 133 4.08 13.42 -10.65
N ARG A 134 4.39 14.32 -9.72
CA ARG A 134 4.36 14.09 -8.27
C ARG A 134 3.39 15.10 -7.68
N ASP A 135 2.32 14.62 -7.07
CA ASP A 135 1.24 15.45 -6.55
C ASP A 135 0.95 15.05 -5.11
N GLY A 136 1.62 15.71 -4.17
CA GLY A 136 1.63 15.33 -2.76
C GLY A 136 2.03 13.86 -2.56
N ARG A 137 1.05 13.02 -2.22
CA ARG A 137 1.21 11.57 -1.98
C ARG A 137 0.82 10.70 -3.18
N LEU A 138 0.65 11.28 -4.36
CA LEU A 138 0.27 10.57 -5.58
C LEU A 138 1.36 10.69 -6.65
N LEU A 139 1.82 9.55 -7.16
CA LEU A 139 2.73 9.46 -8.30
C LEU A 139 1.97 9.11 -9.56
N SER A 140 2.18 9.87 -10.63
CA SER A 140 1.73 9.50 -11.98
C SER A 140 2.88 8.90 -12.77
N ILE A 141 2.70 7.66 -13.26
CA ILE A 141 3.68 6.93 -14.07
C ILE A 141 3.12 6.68 -15.47
N ARG A 142 3.93 6.94 -16.50
CA ARG A 142 3.65 6.55 -17.89
C ARG A 142 4.65 5.52 -18.39
N ALA A 143 4.15 4.50 -19.05
CA ALA A 143 5.00 3.56 -19.78
C ALA A 143 5.73 4.27 -20.92
N THR A 144 6.97 3.87 -21.19
CA THR A 144 7.76 4.39 -22.32
C THR A 144 7.72 3.48 -23.55
N GLY A 145 7.15 2.28 -23.40
CA GLY A 145 7.00 1.31 -24.49
C GLY A 145 6.06 0.17 -24.10
N ARG A 146 6.23 -0.98 -24.76
CA ARG A 146 5.40 -2.19 -24.54
C ARG A 146 5.94 -3.13 -23.45
N LYS A 147 7.18 -2.91 -23.00
CA LYS A 147 7.82 -3.74 -21.98
C LYS A 147 7.08 -3.59 -20.64
N VAL A 148 7.11 -4.64 -19.82
CA VAL A 148 6.58 -4.61 -18.45
C VAL A 148 7.19 -3.43 -17.70
N VAL A 149 6.32 -2.61 -17.10
CA VAL A 149 6.73 -1.53 -16.22
C VAL A 149 6.98 -2.11 -14.84
N ARG A 150 8.11 -1.76 -14.22
CA ARG A 150 8.40 -2.12 -12.83
C ARG A 150 8.68 -0.86 -12.02
N ILE A 151 8.00 -0.73 -10.90
CA ILE A 151 8.09 0.39 -9.96
C ILE A 151 8.62 -0.17 -8.63
N ARG A 152 9.64 0.49 -8.09
CA ARG A 152 10.14 0.25 -6.73
C ARG A 152 10.17 1.56 -5.97
N ILE A 153 9.59 1.59 -4.78
CA ILE A 153 9.65 2.73 -3.86
C ILE A 153 10.23 2.23 -2.54
N VAL A 154 11.20 2.96 -1.99
CA VAL A 154 11.84 2.64 -0.70
C VAL A 154 12.01 3.91 0.10
N ASP A 155 12.08 3.78 1.42
CA ASP A 155 12.46 4.90 2.28
C ASP A 155 13.89 5.34 1.99
N ARG A 156 14.14 6.65 2.03
CA ARG A 156 15.46 7.20 1.69
C ARG A 156 16.54 6.83 2.71
N SER A 157 16.17 6.55 3.97
CA SER A 157 17.14 6.16 5.01
C SER A 157 17.81 4.82 4.70
N GLU A 158 17.10 3.86 4.08
CA GLU A 158 17.68 2.55 3.67
C GLU A 158 18.86 2.68 2.70
N ASN A 159 18.92 3.79 1.96
CA ASN A 159 20.01 4.06 1.03
C ASN A 159 21.23 4.68 1.73
N ARG A 160 21.03 5.41 2.83
CA ARG A 160 22.10 6.04 3.62
C ARG A 160 22.89 5.01 4.40
N GLU A 161 22.21 4.07 5.06
CA GLU A 161 22.87 2.99 5.82
C GLU A 161 23.71 2.09 4.92
N ARG A 162 23.22 1.79 3.70
CA ARG A 162 23.95 0.95 2.74
C ARG A 162 25.18 1.63 2.13
N THR A 163 25.21 2.96 2.08
CA THR A 163 26.37 3.72 1.62
C THR A 163 27.41 3.87 2.74
N ALA A 164 26.96 3.98 3.99
CA ALA A 164 27.85 4.03 5.15
C ALA A 164 28.47 2.66 5.50
N GLY A 165 27.77 1.55 5.24
CA GLY A 165 28.26 0.19 5.51
C GLY A 165 29.21 -0.40 4.46
N GLY A 166 29.35 0.23 3.29
CA GLY A 166 30.26 -0.20 2.22
C GLY A 166 31.67 0.40 2.30
N MET A 167 32.01 1.06 3.40
CA MET A 167 33.28 1.77 3.61
C MET A 167 34.14 1.11 4.71
N ARG A 168 33.99 -0.20 4.90
CA ARG A 168 34.84 -1.02 5.78
C ARG A 168 35.47 -2.16 5.00
#